data_AF-A0A8H8MKN3-F1
#
_entry.id   AF-A0A8H8MKN3-F1
#
_cell.length_a   1.000
_cell.length_b   1.000
_cell.length_c   1.000
_cell.angle_alpha   90.00
_cell.angle_beta   90.00
_cell.angle_gamma   90.00
#
_symmetry.space_group_name_H-M   'P 1'
#
loop_
_entity.id
_entity.type
_entity.pdbx_description
1 polymer ?
#
loop_
_entity_poly.entity_id
_entity_poly.type
_entity_poly.pdbx_seq_one_letter_code
_entity_poly.pdbx_strand_id
1 'polypeptide(L)'
;MSKAAAAQIVRLIVPAGKAAPTPPVGPALGARGVKSMDFCKEFNARTAHMEPGIPTPTLITVQPDRSFTFITKTPPTSYFLKKAAGIEKGTAKPGHDFVGTVSRKHIYEIAKIKQTDDHLKHINLEGIAKSIIGSARTLGLKVVP
;
A
#
# COMPACT_ATOMS: atom_id res chain seq x y z
N MET A 1 24.29 29.87 10.27
CA MET A 1 24.00 28.48 10.66
C MET A 1 23.10 27.85 9.61
N SER A 2 23.69 27.18 8.62
CA SER A 2 22.99 26.59 7.47
C SER A 2 22.08 25.45 7.91
N LYS A 3 20.78 25.59 7.68
CA LYS A 3 19.76 24.56 7.90
C LYS A 3 20.17 23.32 7.08
N ALA A 4 20.67 22.29 7.74
CA ALA A 4 21.00 21.02 7.10
C ALA A 4 19.78 20.60 6.27
N ALA A 5 19.98 20.36 4.97
CA ALA A 5 18.92 19.95 4.08
C ALA A 5 18.24 18.70 4.68
N ALA A 6 16.99 18.84 5.11
CA ALA A 6 16.25 17.75 5.71
C ALA A 6 15.89 16.73 4.62
N ALA A 7 16.09 15.45 4.90
CA ALA A 7 15.62 14.38 4.02
C ALA A 7 14.11 14.55 3.76
N GLN A 8 13.72 14.57 2.49
CA GLN A 8 12.33 14.79 2.10
C GLN A 8 11.64 13.46 1.87
N ILE A 9 10.55 13.24 2.59
CA ILE A 9 9.79 12.00 2.49
C ILE A 9 8.58 12.24 1.59
N VAL A 10 8.49 11.49 0.51
CA VAL A 10 7.39 11.52 -0.46
C VAL A 10 6.60 10.22 -0.36
N ARG A 11 5.28 10.32 -0.19
CA ARG A 11 4.37 9.17 -0.15
C ARG A 11 3.61 9.11 -1.46
N LEU A 12 3.76 8.04 -2.22
CA LEU A 12 3.04 7.81 -3.48
C LEU A 12 2.35 6.46 -3.45
N ILE A 13 1.24 6.35 -4.16
CA ILE A 13 0.59 5.07 -4.43
C ILE A 13 0.83 4.78 -5.90
N VAL A 14 1.53 3.68 -6.17
CA VAL A 14 1.91 3.28 -7.53
C VAL A 14 1.39 1.87 -7.80
N PRO A 15 0.71 1.62 -8.93
CA PRO A 15 0.31 0.27 -9.30
C PRO A 15 1.54 -0.60 -9.59
N ALA A 16 1.60 -1.78 -8.95
CA ALA A 16 2.67 -2.76 -9.13
C ALA A 16 2.84 -3.12 -10.62
N GLY A 17 4.09 -3.26 -11.08
CA GLY A 17 4.44 -3.63 -12.46
C GLY A 17 4.03 -2.63 -13.55
N LYS A 18 3.40 -1.50 -13.19
CA LYS A 18 2.93 -0.45 -14.12
C LYS A 18 3.45 0.93 -13.73
N ALA A 19 4.60 1.02 -13.05
CA ALA A 19 5.21 2.31 -12.80
C ALA A 19 5.71 2.93 -14.10
N ALA A 20 5.18 4.12 -14.40
CA ALA A 20 5.56 4.94 -15.53
C ALA A 20 5.79 6.39 -15.04
N PRO A 21 6.64 7.18 -15.73
CA PRO A 21 6.89 8.58 -15.40
C PRO A 21 5.72 9.50 -15.82
N THR A 22 4.49 9.00 -15.79
CA THR A 22 3.26 9.76 -16.06
C THR A 22 2.84 10.58 -14.83
N PRO A 23 1.99 11.62 -14.97
CA PRO A 23 1.38 12.30 -13.83
C PRO A 23 0.55 11.26 -13.09
N PRO A 24 0.90 10.82 -11.86
CA PRO A 24 1.33 11.60 -10.69
C PRO A 24 2.76 11.35 -10.18
N VAL A 25 3.47 10.34 -10.70
CA VAL A 25 4.82 9.95 -10.23
C VAL A 25 5.89 10.85 -10.82
N GLY A 26 5.77 11.15 -12.13
CA GLY A 26 6.72 11.98 -12.87
C GLY A 26 6.90 13.38 -12.26
N PRO A 27 5.82 14.18 -12.11
CA PRO A 27 5.90 15.52 -11.52
C PRO A 27 6.30 15.51 -10.04
N ALA A 28 5.80 14.55 -9.25
CA ALA A 28 6.07 14.50 -7.81
C ALA A 28 7.55 14.24 -7.49
N LEU A 29 8.21 13.39 -8.28
CA LEU A 29 9.63 13.08 -8.13
C LEU A 29 10.53 14.06 -8.89
N GLY A 30 10.12 14.50 -10.08
CA GLY A 30 10.84 15.46 -10.89
C GLY A 30 10.99 16.82 -10.21
N ALA A 31 9.94 17.30 -9.51
CA ALA A 31 9.99 18.55 -8.74
C ALA A 31 11.02 18.51 -7.59
N ARG A 32 11.47 17.32 -7.17
CA ARG A 32 12.47 17.11 -6.11
C ARG A 32 13.86 16.77 -6.66
N GLY A 33 14.03 16.81 -7.98
CA GLY A 33 15.32 16.50 -8.64
C GLY A 33 15.67 15.02 -8.65
N VAL A 34 14.70 14.13 -8.42
CA VAL A 34 14.89 12.68 -8.45
C VAL A 34 14.70 12.15 -9.87
N LYS A 35 15.54 11.19 -10.28
CA LYS A 35 15.41 10.51 -11.59
C LYS A 35 14.19 9.57 -11.58
N SER A 36 13.03 10.09 -11.96
CA SER A 36 11.75 9.34 -12.00
C SER A 36 11.82 8.06 -12.84
N MET A 37 12.64 8.04 -13.91
CA MET A 37 12.79 6.87 -14.77
C MET A 37 13.52 5.71 -14.08
N ASP A 38 14.58 6.01 -13.31
CA ASP A 38 15.33 5.00 -12.55
C ASP A 38 14.46 4.41 -11.45
N PHE A 39 13.69 5.26 -10.76
CA PHE A 39 12.67 4.82 -9.80
C PHE A 39 11.65 3.88 -10.45
N CYS A 40 11.10 4.22 -11.62
CA CYS A 40 10.11 3.37 -12.29
C CYS A 40 10.67 1.99 -12.65
N LYS A 41 11.92 1.93 -13.14
CA LYS A 41 12.59 0.66 -13.46
C LYS A 41 12.82 -0.18 -12.22
N GLU A 42 13.39 0.41 -11.17
CA GLU A 42 13.69 -0.32 -9.94
C GLU A 42 12.41 -0.76 -9.22
N PHE A 43 11.38 0.09 -9.22
CA PHE A 43 10.07 -0.26 -8.67
C PHE A 43 9.41 -1.42 -9.43
N ASN A 44 9.45 -1.42 -10.77
CA ASN A 44 8.89 -2.52 -11.56
C ASN A 44 9.69 -3.82 -11.35
N ALA A 45 11.01 -3.75 -11.23
CA ALA A 45 11.84 -4.92 -10.90
C ALA A 45 11.51 -5.48 -9.50
N ARG A 46 11.39 -4.59 -8.49
CA ARG A 46 11.00 -5.00 -7.13
C ARG A 46 9.57 -5.52 -7.07
N THR A 47 8.64 -4.99 -7.85
CA THR A 47 7.23 -5.42 -7.84
C THR A 47 6.91 -6.53 -8.83
N ALA A 48 7.90 -7.06 -9.56
CA ALA A 48 7.70 -8.11 -10.56
C ALA A 48 7.15 -9.43 -9.99
N HIS A 49 7.32 -9.67 -8.69
CA HIS A 49 6.77 -10.84 -7.98
C HIS A 49 5.32 -10.65 -7.54
N MET A 50 4.77 -9.43 -7.64
CA MET A 50 3.39 -9.11 -7.25
C MET A 50 2.51 -9.05 -8.49
N GLU A 51 1.20 -9.28 -8.33
CA GLU A 51 0.29 -9.16 -9.47
C GLU A 51 0.30 -7.72 -10.03
N PRO A 52 0.38 -7.55 -11.36
CA PRO A 52 0.36 -6.23 -11.98
C PRO A 52 -0.93 -5.47 -11.68
N GLY A 53 -0.83 -4.19 -11.36
CA GLY A 53 -1.98 -3.31 -11.12
C GLY A 53 -2.44 -3.22 -9.67
N ILE A 54 -1.82 -3.97 -8.75
CA ILE A 54 -2.11 -3.82 -7.32
C ILE A 54 -1.58 -2.46 -6.82
N PRO A 55 -2.42 -1.61 -6.17
CA PRO A 55 -1.97 -0.33 -5.64
C PRO A 55 -0.99 -0.54 -4.48
N THR A 56 0.26 -0.17 -4.70
CA THR A 56 1.36 -0.41 -3.76
C THR A 56 1.84 0.93 -3.20
N PRO A 57 1.60 1.21 -1.89
CA PRO A 57 2.08 2.41 -1.24
C PRO A 57 3.60 2.37 -1.16
N THR A 58 4.24 3.41 -1.66
CA THR A 58 5.70 3.53 -1.71
C THR A 58 6.11 4.78 -0.96
N LEU A 59 7.05 4.60 -0.03
CA LEU A 59 7.69 5.68 0.71
C LEU A 59 9.04 5.96 0.06
N ILE A 60 9.24 7.18 -0.43
CA ILE A 60 10.46 7.59 -1.11
C ILE A 60 11.13 8.64 -0.24
N THR A 61 12.35 8.36 0.19
CA THR A 61 13.18 9.26 0.98
C THR A 61 14.23 9.86 0.05
N VAL A 62 14.12 11.16 -0.18
CA VAL A 62 15.07 11.94 -0.99
C VAL A 62 16.10 12.56 -0.07
N GLN A 63 17.36 12.20 -0.29
CA GLN A 63 18.49 12.73 0.45
C GLN A 63 18.96 14.07 -0.15
N PRO A 64 19.71 14.88 0.62
CA PRO A 64 20.22 16.18 0.17
C PRO A 64 21.11 16.15 -1.07
N ASP A 65 21.81 15.04 -1.28
CA ASP A 65 22.69 14.77 -2.42
C ASP A 65 21.92 14.39 -3.71
N ARG A 66 20.58 14.48 -3.68
CA ARG A 66 19.66 14.04 -4.74
C ARG A 66 19.65 12.52 -4.95
N SER A 67 20.28 11.75 -4.06
CA SER A 67 20.05 10.31 -4.01
C SER A 67 18.65 10.04 -3.44
N PHE A 68 18.06 8.91 -3.82
CA PHE A 68 16.76 8.49 -3.33
C PHE A 68 16.84 7.05 -2.84
N THR A 69 16.11 6.77 -1.78
CA THR A 69 15.84 5.40 -1.33
C THR A 69 14.33 5.24 -1.28
N PHE A 70 13.84 4.02 -1.53
CA PHE A 70 12.41 3.78 -1.42
C PHE A 70 12.11 2.44 -0.77
N ILE A 71 10.99 2.42 -0.06
CA ILE A 71 10.44 1.25 0.61
C ILE A 71 9.04 1.03 0.05
N THR A 72 8.86 -0.11 -0.60
CA THR A 72 7.55 -0.60 -1.05
C THR A 72 6.88 -1.32 0.10
N LYS A 73 5.65 -0.93 0.44
CA LYS A 73 4.84 -1.61 1.46
C LYS A 73 3.83 -2.53 0.79
N THR A 74 3.31 -3.52 1.52
CA THR A 74 2.19 -4.30 1.02
C THR A 74 0.99 -3.41 0.70
N PRO A 75 0.12 -3.88 -0.22
CA PRO A 75 -1.07 -3.15 -0.62
C PRO A 75 -1.98 -2.81 0.58
N PRO A 76 -2.81 -1.76 0.46
CA PRO A 76 -3.77 -1.41 1.49
C PRO A 76 -4.67 -2.59 1.79
N THR A 77 -4.98 -2.81 3.08
CA THR A 77 -5.91 -3.85 3.51
C THR A 77 -7.27 -3.71 2.82
N SER A 78 -7.67 -2.47 2.50
CA SER A 78 -8.90 -2.19 1.75
C SER A 78 -8.90 -2.80 0.35
N TYR A 79 -7.77 -2.86 -0.34
CA TYR A 79 -7.67 -3.50 -1.65
C TYR A 79 -7.88 -5.01 -1.54
N PHE A 80 -7.20 -5.66 -0.58
CA PHE A 80 -7.35 -7.09 -0.34
C PHE A 80 -8.77 -7.48 0.08
N LEU A 81 -9.38 -6.69 0.96
CA LEU A 81 -10.75 -6.92 1.42
C LEU A 81 -11.77 -6.74 0.29
N LYS A 82 -11.59 -5.73 -0.56
CA LYS A 82 -12.41 -5.52 -1.75
C LYS A 82 -12.29 -6.68 -2.74
N LYS A 83 -11.06 -7.14 -3.01
CA LYS A 83 -10.80 -8.30 -3.88
C LYS A 83 -11.43 -9.57 -3.32
N ALA A 84 -11.28 -9.83 -2.01
CA ALA A 84 -11.86 -11.00 -1.35
C ALA A 84 -13.40 -10.98 -1.29
N ALA A 85 -14.00 -9.79 -1.20
CA ALA A 85 -15.46 -9.62 -1.21
C ALA A 85 -16.06 -9.47 -2.61
N GLY A 86 -15.23 -9.35 -3.66
CA GLY A 86 -15.70 -9.11 -5.03
C GLY A 86 -16.34 -7.74 -5.26
N ILE A 87 -16.00 -6.73 -4.45
CA ILE A 87 -16.58 -5.38 -4.53
C ILE A 87 -15.56 -4.35 -5.03
N GLU A 88 -16.02 -3.36 -5.80
CA GLU A 88 -15.14 -2.27 -6.28
C GLU A 88 -15.15 -1.05 -5.34
N LYS A 89 -16.31 -0.73 -4.78
CA LYS A 89 -16.53 0.38 -3.83
C LYS A 89 -16.97 -0.15 -2.48
N GLY A 90 -16.47 0.49 -1.42
CA GLY A 90 -16.95 0.25 -0.05
C GLY A 90 -18.27 0.97 0.21
N THR A 91 -18.82 0.78 1.40
CA THR A 91 -20.04 1.46 1.83
C THR A 91 -19.84 2.97 2.01
N ALA A 92 -20.86 3.76 1.68
CA ALA A 92 -20.92 5.19 2.00
C ALA A 92 -21.32 5.44 3.47
N LYS A 93 -21.94 4.45 4.14
CA LYS A 93 -22.39 4.53 5.53
C LYS A 93 -21.85 3.34 6.34
N PRO A 94 -20.60 3.44 6.84
CA PRO A 94 -19.99 2.38 7.65
C PRO A 94 -20.84 2.04 8.88
N GLY A 95 -21.11 0.74 9.07
CA GLY A 95 -21.85 0.24 10.23
C GLY A 95 -23.38 0.17 10.09
N HIS A 96 -23.96 0.81 9.06
CA HIS A 96 -25.38 0.68 8.73
C HIS A 96 -25.59 -0.24 7.54
N ASP A 97 -24.88 0.01 6.44
CA ASP A 97 -25.04 -0.75 5.20
C ASP A 97 -23.85 -1.68 4.99
N PHE A 98 -24.14 -2.97 4.85
CA PHE A 98 -23.14 -3.97 4.48
C PHE A 98 -23.20 -4.23 2.98
N VAL A 99 -22.07 -4.01 2.30
CA VAL A 99 -21.92 -4.13 0.84
C VAL A 99 -21.35 -5.48 0.41
N GLY A 100 -20.94 -6.32 1.35
CA GLY A 100 -20.39 -7.64 1.07
C GLY A 100 -20.06 -8.44 2.32
N THR A 101 -19.60 -9.67 2.12
CA THR A 101 -19.16 -10.57 3.19
C THR A 101 -17.75 -11.05 2.94
N VAL A 102 -16.98 -11.29 4.00
CA VAL A 102 -15.65 -11.91 3.94
C VAL A 102 -15.55 -13.00 4.99
N SER A 103 -14.99 -14.15 4.64
CA SER A 103 -14.78 -15.23 5.61
C SER A 103 -13.54 -14.97 6.47
N ARG A 104 -13.51 -15.57 7.67
CA ARG A 104 -12.30 -15.55 8.52
C ARG A 104 -11.08 -16.13 7.83
N LYS A 105 -11.25 -17.12 6.95
CA LYS A 105 -10.15 -17.71 6.17
C LYS A 105 -9.43 -16.65 5.33
N HIS A 106 -10.19 -15.85 4.59
CA HIS A 106 -9.62 -14.75 3.81
C HIS A 106 -8.91 -13.72 4.71
N ILE A 107 -9.46 -13.41 5.89
CA ILE A 107 -8.80 -12.50 6.83
C ILE A 107 -7.45 -13.04 7.29
N TYR A 108 -7.35 -14.34 7.59
CA TYR A 108 -6.09 -14.97 7.97
C TYR A 108 -5.07 -14.99 6.82
N GLU A 109 -5.51 -15.25 5.59
CA GLU A 109 -4.64 -15.19 4.42
C GLU A 109 -4.10 -13.77 4.20
N ILE A 110 -4.97 -12.76 4.27
CA ILE A 110 -4.57 -11.35 4.18
C ILE A 110 -3.63 -10.99 5.33
N ALA A 111 -3.87 -11.49 6.55
CA ALA A 111 -3.01 -11.25 7.71
C ALA A 111 -1.60 -11.82 7.49
N LYS A 112 -1.49 -13.04 6.95
CA LYS A 112 -0.19 -13.66 6.63
C LYS A 112 0.58 -12.87 5.58
N ILE A 113 -0.11 -12.45 4.50
CA ILE A 113 0.51 -11.61 3.46
C ILE A 113 0.97 -10.29 4.08
N LYS A 114 0.15 -9.66 4.92
CA LYS A 114 0.49 -8.37 5.52
C LYS A 114 1.61 -8.46 6.56
N GLN A 115 1.74 -9.61 7.23
CA GLN A 115 2.80 -9.85 8.20
C GLN A 115 4.20 -9.87 7.58
N THR A 116 4.32 -10.05 6.26
CA THR A 116 5.63 -9.94 5.58
C THR A 116 6.16 -8.50 5.55
N ASP A 117 5.32 -7.51 5.84
CA ASP A 117 5.77 -6.12 5.97
C ASP A 117 6.65 -5.93 7.20
N ASP A 118 7.77 -5.22 7.04
CA ASP A 118 8.72 -4.95 8.13
C ASP A 118 8.10 -4.35 9.40
N HIS A 119 7.05 -3.53 9.26
CA HIS A 119 6.37 -2.91 10.39
C HIS A 119 5.35 -3.81 11.11
N LEU A 120 5.02 -4.97 10.52
CA LEU A 120 4.03 -5.92 11.06
C LEU A 120 4.63 -7.28 11.40
N LYS A 121 5.88 -7.55 11.01
CA LYS A 121 6.61 -8.79 11.33
C LYS A 121 6.63 -9.13 12.82
N HIS A 122 6.65 -8.12 13.69
CA HIS A 122 6.70 -8.30 15.14
C HIS A 122 5.33 -8.48 15.80
N ILE A 123 4.23 -8.37 15.04
CA ILE A 123 2.88 -8.49 15.56
C ILE A 123 2.37 -9.91 15.33
N ASN A 124 1.73 -10.49 16.35
CA ASN A 124 1.06 -11.79 16.23
C ASN A 124 -0.03 -11.75 15.15
N LEU A 125 -0.19 -12.88 14.45
CA LEU A 125 -1.21 -13.03 13.39
C LEU A 125 -2.62 -12.67 13.86
N GLU A 126 -2.99 -13.02 15.09
CA GLU A 126 -4.29 -12.66 15.67
C GLU A 126 -4.48 -11.15 15.82
N GLY A 127 -3.42 -10.44 16.22
CA GLY A 127 -3.45 -8.98 16.33
C GLY A 127 -3.67 -8.33 14.96
N ILE A 128 -2.95 -8.81 13.94
CA ILE A 128 -3.11 -8.35 12.56
C ILE A 128 -4.51 -8.68 12.05
N ALA A 129 -5.02 -9.90 12.30
CA ALA A 129 -6.36 -10.31 11.92
C ALA A 129 -7.43 -9.41 12.56
N LYS A 130 -7.28 -9.04 13.84
CA LYS A 130 -8.19 -8.11 14.53
C LYS A 130 -8.20 -6.73 13.89
N SER A 131 -7.04 -6.20 13.51
CA SER A 131 -6.94 -4.93 12.76
C SER A 131 -7.60 -5.00 11.38
N ILE A 132 -7.47 -6.14 10.69
CA ILE A 132 -8.11 -6.38 9.40
C ILE A 132 -9.63 -6.48 9.55
N ILE A 133 -10.14 -7.15 10.59
CA ILE A 133 -11.58 -7.20 10.91
C ILE A 133 -12.13 -5.80 11.14
N GLY A 134 -11.41 -4.95 11.88
CA GLY A 134 -11.78 -3.54 12.06
C GLY A 134 -11.88 -2.79 10.74
N SER A 135 -10.89 -3.00 9.85
CA SER A 135 -10.86 -2.40 8.51
C SER A 135 -12.03 -2.88 7.63
N ALA A 136 -12.40 -4.16 7.72
CA ALA A 136 -13.55 -4.74 7.02
C ALA A 136 -14.85 -4.08 7.46
N ARG A 137 -15.03 -3.85 8.77
CA ARG A 137 -16.22 -3.15 9.29
C ARG A 137 -16.33 -1.72 8.77
N THR A 138 -15.22 -0.98 8.68
CA THR A 138 -15.20 0.38 8.11
C THR A 138 -15.55 0.40 6.62
N LEU A 139 -15.25 -0.68 5.89
CA LEU A 139 -15.61 -0.84 4.47
C LEU A 139 -17.06 -1.31 4.26
N GLY A 140 -17.79 -1.65 5.33
CA GLY A 140 -19.13 -2.24 5.23
C GLY A 140 -19.09 -3.72 4.86
N LEU A 141 -18.03 -4.44 5.22
CA LEU A 141 -17.94 -5.88 5.01
C LEU A 141 -18.30 -6.62 6.29
N LYS A 142 -19.20 -7.59 6.18
CA LYS A 142 -19.56 -8.48 7.29
C LYS A 142 -18.61 -9.66 7.32
N VAL A 143 -17.93 -9.85 8.46
CA VAL A 143 -17.05 -10.99 8.67
C VAL A 143 -17.89 -12.20 9.06
N VAL A 144 -17.88 -13.24 8.25
CA VAL A 144 -18.53 -14.52 8.52
C VAL A 144 -17.52 -15.56 9.02
N PRO A 145 -17.96 -16.51 9.87
CA PRO A 145 -17.11 -17.57 10.40
C PRO A 145 -16.36 -18.36 9.32
#